data_AF-A4WW66-F1
#
_entry.id   AF-A4WW66-F1
#
_cell.length_a   1.000
_cell.length_b   1.000
_cell.length_c   1.000
_cell.angle_alpha   90.00
_cell.angle_beta   90.00
_cell.angle_gamma   90.00
#
_symmetry.space_group_name_H-M   'P 1'
#
loop_
_entity.id
_entity.type
_entity.pdbx_description
1 polymer ?
#
loop_
_entity_poly.entity_id
_entity_poly.type
_entity_poly.pdbx_seq_one_letter_code
_entity_poly.pdbx_strand_id
1 'polypeptide(L)'
;MDEADPNPFSQVPIEITISVGRARPPVRELLKLQRDAVLALDRRVDDPVDLYVGDRLIGRGELTELEGDQAGQLAVRLTEVANLRGGL
;
A
#
# COMPACT_ATOMS: atom_id res chain seq x y z
N MET A 1 -28.91 11.64 -22.60
CA MET A 1 -29.31 10.80 -21.45
C MET A 1 -28.01 10.25 -20.91
N ASP A 2 -27.32 11.06 -20.11
CA ASP A 2 -26.11 10.66 -19.38
C ASP A 2 -26.49 10.78 -17.91
N GLU A 3 -26.78 9.63 -17.30
CA GLU A 3 -27.08 9.51 -15.87
C GLU A 3 -25.74 9.60 -15.15
N ALA A 4 -25.29 10.83 -14.92
CA ALA A 4 -24.18 11.11 -14.03
C ALA A 4 -24.60 10.64 -12.63
N ASP A 5 -24.10 9.48 -12.19
CA ASP A 5 -24.21 9.01 -10.80
C ASP A 5 -23.74 10.14 -9.87
N PRO A 6 -24.65 10.92 -9.24
CA PRO A 6 -24.27 12.11 -8.52
C PRO A 6 -24.08 11.70 -7.07
N ASN A 7 -23.23 10.71 -6.83
CA ASN A 7 -22.89 10.37 -5.46
C ASN A 7 -21.81 11.37 -5.04
N PRO A 8 -22.11 12.35 -4.15
CA PRO A 8 -21.15 13.40 -3.76
C PRO A 8 -19.91 12.83 -3.06
N PHE A 9 -19.96 11.56 -2.66
CA PHE A 9 -18.86 10.81 -2.09
C PHE A 9 -17.84 10.30 -3.12
N SER A 10 -18.15 10.34 -4.42
CA SER A 10 -17.27 9.87 -5.51
C SER A 10 -15.99 10.70 -5.66
N GLN A 11 -15.96 11.91 -5.12
CA GLN A 11 -14.82 12.84 -5.22
C GLN A 11 -14.04 12.95 -3.90
N VAL A 12 -14.40 12.17 -2.87
CA VAL A 12 -13.69 12.24 -1.59
C VAL A 12 -12.29 11.64 -1.78
N PRO A 13 -11.21 12.42 -1.53
CA PRO A 13 -9.87 11.88 -1.61
C PRO A 13 -9.69 10.84 -0.50
N ILE A 14 -9.30 9.64 -0.88
CA ILE A 14 -9.03 8.53 0.05
C ILE A 14 -7.51 8.31 0.08
N GLU A 15 -6.94 8.34 1.28
CA GLU A 15 -5.55 7.96 1.49
C GLU A 15 -5.42 6.43 1.43
N ILE A 16 -4.53 5.96 0.55
CA ILE A 16 -4.20 4.54 0.43
C ILE A 16 -2.76 4.37 0.94
N THR A 17 -2.60 3.52 1.95
CA THR A 17 -1.29 3.14 2.48
C THR A 17 -0.85 1.84 1.84
N ILE A 18 0.28 1.89 1.13
CA ILE A 18 0.93 0.69 0.59
C ILE A 18 1.94 0.20 1.63
N SER A 19 1.78 -1.04 2.08
CA SER A 19 2.70 -1.68 3.03
C SER A 19 3.51 -2.77 2.34
N VAL A 20 4.81 -2.51 2.18
CA VAL A 20 5.78 -3.48 1.63
C VAL A 20 6.12 -4.61 2.59
N GLY A 21 5.96 -4.39 3.90
CA GLY A 21 6.29 -5.34 4.94
C GLY A 21 6.22 -4.72 6.33
N ARG A 22 6.35 -5.55 7.36
CA ARG A 22 6.34 -5.12 8.76
C ARG A 22 7.59 -5.63 9.47
N ALA A 23 8.24 -4.76 10.24
CA ALA A 23 9.25 -5.15 11.21
C ALA A 23 8.68 -5.01 12.63
N ARG A 24 8.91 -6.01 13.48
CA ARG A 24 8.57 -5.97 14.91
C ARG A 24 9.85 -6.16 15.75
N PRO A 25 10.79 -5.20 15.70
CA PRO A 25 11.99 -5.29 16.51
C PRO A 25 11.64 -5.18 18.01
N PRO A 26 12.39 -5.87 18.88
CA PRO A 26 12.26 -5.68 20.32
C PRO A 26 12.68 -4.27 20.72
N VAL A 27 12.16 -3.76 21.84
CA VAL A 27 12.45 -2.39 22.32
C VAL A 27 13.95 -2.12 22.42
N ARG A 28 14.76 -3.11 22.81
CA ARG A 28 16.23 -2.97 22.86
C ARG A 28 16.88 -2.65 21.51
N GLU A 29 16.30 -3.13 20.40
CA GLU A 29 16.81 -2.88 19.05
C GLU A 29 16.32 -1.52 18.56
N LEU A 30 15.09 -1.15 18.88
CA LEU A 30 14.59 0.22 18.66
C LEU A 30 15.46 1.27 19.33
N LEU A 31 15.87 1.04 20.57
CA LEU A 31 16.78 1.93 21.31
C LEU A 31 18.21 1.96 20.72
N LYS A 32 18.59 0.94 19.95
CA LYS A 32 19.88 0.86 19.24
C LYS A 32 19.77 1.32 17.79
N LEU A 33 18.59 1.74 17.32
CA LEU A 33 18.46 2.31 15.99
C LEU A 33 19.26 3.60 15.94
N GLN A 34 20.30 3.57 15.13
CA GLN A 34 21.15 4.71 14.83
C GLN A 34 21.10 4.95 13.34
N ARG A 35 21.75 6.04 12.91
CA ARG A 35 21.97 6.28 11.48
C ARG A 35 22.59 5.03 10.86
N ASP A 36 22.07 4.65 9.69
CA ASP A 36 22.50 3.49 8.91
C ASP A 36 22.08 2.11 9.48
N ALA A 37 21.21 2.06 10.50
CA ALA A 37 20.63 0.81 10.97
C ALA A 37 19.67 0.20 9.93
N VAL A 38 19.88 -1.07 9.60
CA VAL A 38 19.03 -1.83 8.66
C VAL A 38 18.06 -2.69 9.44
N LEU A 39 16.75 -2.52 9.19
CA LEU A 39 15.70 -3.38 9.74
C LEU A 39 15.30 -4.42 8.71
N ALA A 40 15.43 -5.70 9.07
CA ALA A 40 14.86 -6.78 8.29
C ALA A 40 13.33 -6.77 8.42
N LEU A 41 12.64 -6.69 7.29
CA LEU A 41 11.19 -6.88 7.21
C LEU A 41 10.86 -8.39 7.18
N ASP A 42 9.60 -8.71 7.46
CA ASP A 42 9.06 -10.07 7.35
C ASP A 42 8.73 -10.50 5.90
N ARG A 43 8.77 -9.56 4.94
CA ARG A 43 8.48 -9.78 3.51
C ARG A 43 9.73 -9.68 2.63
N ARG A 44 9.70 -10.43 1.53
CA ARG A 44 10.69 -10.36 0.44
C ARG A 44 10.31 -9.27 -0.55
N VAL A 45 11.28 -8.88 -1.38
CA VAL A 45 11.07 -7.88 -2.45
C VAL A 45 10.08 -8.41 -3.50
N ASP A 46 10.07 -9.73 -3.72
CA ASP A 46 9.16 -10.39 -4.67
C ASP A 46 7.78 -10.69 -4.09
N ASP A 47 7.57 -10.46 -2.79
CA ASP A 47 6.27 -10.71 -2.16
C ASP A 47 5.29 -9.57 -2.51
N PRO A 48 4.00 -9.88 -2.72
CA PRO A 48 3.02 -8.84 -2.98
C PRO A 48 2.92 -7.88 -1.80
N VAL A 49 2.78 -6.59 -2.09
CA VAL A 49 2.53 -5.52 -1.13
C VAL A 49 1.05 -5.48 -0.76
N ASP A 50 0.76 -5.11 0.48
CA ASP A 50 -0.61 -4.93 0.94
C ASP A 50 -1.07 -3.49 0.70
N LEU A 51 -2.33 -3.31 0.31
CA LEU A 51 -2.95 -2.00 0.18
C LEU A 51 -3.99 -1.82 1.29
N TYR A 52 -3.82 -0.77 2.08
CA TYR A 52 -4.72 -0.40 3.16
C TYR A 52 -5.40 0.92 2.88
N VAL A 53 -6.66 1.05 3.27
CA VAL A 53 -7.37 2.33 3.38
C VAL A 53 -7.74 2.49 4.85
N GLY A 54 -7.09 3.45 5.52
CA GLY A 54 -7.08 3.49 6.98
C GLY A 54 -6.57 2.16 7.55
N ASP A 55 -7.38 1.47 8.34
CA ASP A 55 -7.03 0.19 8.97
C ASP A 55 -7.49 -1.04 8.17
N ARG A 56 -8.14 -0.86 7.02
CA ARG A 56 -8.77 -1.94 6.27
C ARG A 56 -7.91 -2.36 5.08
N LEU A 57 -7.59 -3.65 5.00
CA LEU A 57 -6.94 -4.24 3.82
C LEU A 57 -7.93 -4.23 2.64
N ILE A 58 -7.58 -3.50 1.59
CA ILE A 58 -8.40 -3.35 0.38
C ILE A 58 -7.88 -4.17 -0.79
N GLY A 59 -6.68 -4.73 -0.71
CA GLY A 59 -6.12 -5.51 -1.79
C GLY A 59 -4.64 -5.83 -1.61
N ARG A 60 -4.08 -6.48 -2.63
CA ARG A 60 -2.67 -6.79 -2.77
C ARG A 60 -2.19 -6.42 -4.16
N GLY A 61 -0.91 -6.12 -4.29
CA GLY A 61 -0.30 -5.81 -5.57
C GLY A 61 1.16 -6.15 -5.60
N GLU A 62 1.75 -6.11 -6.77
CA GLU A 62 3.19 -6.26 -6.97
C GLU A 62 3.83 -4.89 -7.08
N LEU A 63 4.94 -4.68 -6.36
CA LEU A 63 5.73 -3.46 -6.48
C LEU A 63 6.48 -3.51 -7.83
N THR A 64 6.26 -2.50 -8.66
CA THR A 64 6.89 -2.33 -9.96
C THR A 64 7.48 -0.94 -10.05
N GLU A 65 8.48 -0.77 -10.90
CA GLU A 65 8.96 0.56 -11.27
C GLU A 65 8.09 1.09 -12.41
N LEU A 66 7.84 2.40 -12.43
CA LEU A 66 7.23 3.05 -13.59
C LEU A 66 8.22 3.11 -14.76
N GLU A 67 7.69 3.07 -15.98
CA GLU A 67 8.48 3.21 -17.21
C GLU A 67 8.38 4.64 -17.79
N GLY A 68 9.30 5.00 -18.68
CA GLY A 68 9.27 6.26 -19.42
C GLY A 68 9.78 7.46 -18.61
N ASP A 69 9.09 8.60 -18.71
CA ASP A 69 9.50 9.87 -18.09
C ASP A 69 9.35 9.88 -16.55
N GLN A 70 8.73 8.83 -15.99
CA GLN A 70 8.54 8.61 -14.56
C GLN A 70 9.43 7.46 -14.04
N ALA A 71 10.41 7.00 -14.83
CA ALA A 71 11.34 5.95 -14.44
C ALA A 71 12.05 6.31 -13.11
N GLY A 72 12.14 5.33 -12.20
CA GLY A 72 12.61 5.52 -10.83
C GLY A 72 11.50 5.67 -9.78
N GLN A 73 10.24 5.85 -10.19
CA GLN A 73 9.13 5.92 -9.24
C GLN A 73 8.55 4.55 -8.91
N LEU A 74 8.23 4.36 -7.62
CA LEU A 74 7.55 3.18 -7.12
C LEU A 74 6.09 3.20 -7.58
N ALA A 75 5.67 2.13 -8.26
CA ALA A 75 4.29 1.86 -8.61
C ALA A 75 3.85 0.51 -8.07
N VAL A 76 2.53 0.32 -7.97
CA VAL A 76 1.95 -0.94 -7.53
C VAL A 76 0.97 -1.43 -8.58
N ARG A 77 1.23 -2.63 -9.10
CA ARG A 77 0.31 -3.35 -9.97
C ARG A 77 -0.64 -4.16 -9.11
N LEU A 78 -1.92 -3.79 -9.08
CA LEU A 78 -2.94 -4.53 -8.34
C LEU A 78 -3.04 -5.97 -8.86
N THR A 79 -2.84 -6.94 -7.98
CA THR A 79 -3.01 -8.37 -8.26
C THR A 79 -4.35 -8.87 -7.75
N GLU A 80 -4.75 -8.41 -6.57
CA GLU A 80 -6.00 -8.77 -5.93
C GLU A 80 -6.66 -7.51 -5.35
N VAL A 81 -7.96 -7.33 -5.58
CA VAL A 81 -8.73 -6.25 -4.98
C VAL A 81 -9.83 -6.86 -4.11
N ALA A 82 -9.84 -6.52 -2.83
CA ALA A 82 -10.91 -6.91 -1.93
C ALA A 82 -12.20 -6.25 -2.39
N ASN A 83 -13.29 -7.02 -2.45
CA ASN A 83 -14.58 -6.51 -2.89
C ASN A 83 -15.13 -5.54 -1.83
N LEU A 84 -14.99 -4.23 -2.07
CA LEU A 84 -15.46 -3.19 -1.15
C LEU A 84 -16.99 -3.09 -1.08
N ARG A 85 -17.72 -3.83 -1.94
CA ARG A 85 -19.21 -3.85 -1.98
C ARG A 85 -19.87 -4.67 -0.86
N GLY A 86 -19.11 -5.35 0.00
CA GLY A 86 -19.63 -6.34 0.96
C GLY A 86 -20.09 -5.81 2.33
N GLY A 87 -20.38 -4.53 2.50
CA GLY A 87 -20.72 -4.02 3.83
C GLY A 87 -21.41 -2.66 3.84
N LEU A 88 -22.58 -2.58 3.21
CA LEU A 88 -23.66 -1.63 3.52
C LEU A 88 -24.99 -2.32 3.22
#